data_AF-A0A938WR04-F1
#
_entry.id   AF-A0A938WR04-F1
#
_cell.length_a   1.000
_cell.length_b   1.000
_cell.length_c   1.000
_cell.angle_alpha   90.00
_cell.angle_beta   90.00
_cell.angle_gamma   90.00
#
_symmetry.space_group_name_H-M   'P 1'
#
loop_
_entity.id
_entity.type
_entity.pdbx_description
1 polymer ?
#
loop_
_entity_poly.entity_id
_entity_poly.type
_entity_poly.pdbx_seq_one_letter_code
_entity_poly.pdbx_strand_id
1 'polypeptide(L)'
;MITRTSTPQSIGAVLDSMKHNALQAVKQTIQEGQLQSVPLGGDIRMGWTDEDGRTRSRTLTGLSFDGERLKVQVADHSLPFILDEQQLPCGSHIWLMQVNDAVRNTLARQKQTA
;
A
#
# COMPACT_ATOMS: atom_id res chain seq x y z
N MET A 1 44.66 -0.30 0.18
CA MET A 1 43.45 -0.38 -0.65
C MET A 1 42.46 -1.26 0.08
N ILE A 2 41.44 -0.68 0.73
CA ILE A 2 40.46 -1.45 1.51
C ILE A 2 39.33 -1.81 0.56
N THR A 3 39.29 -3.06 0.13
CA THR A 3 38.18 -3.62 -0.62
C THR A 3 36.97 -3.63 0.30
N ARG A 4 36.04 -2.68 0.12
CA ARG A 4 34.71 -2.73 0.73
C ARG A 4 34.03 -3.97 0.20
N THR A 5 34.03 -5.06 0.98
CA THR A 5 33.11 -6.17 0.78
C THR A 5 31.71 -5.67 1.10
N SER A 6 30.98 -5.26 0.07
CA SER A 6 29.54 -5.03 0.16
C SER A 6 28.90 -6.35 0.58
N THR A 7 28.38 -6.44 1.80
CA THR A 7 27.66 -7.62 2.27
C THR A 7 26.49 -7.89 1.32
N PRO A 8 26.34 -9.10 0.76
CA PRO A 8 25.19 -9.40 -0.09
C PRO A 8 23.91 -9.15 0.70
N GLN A 9 23.05 -8.25 0.22
CA GLN A 9 21.74 -8.08 0.81
C GLN A 9 20.93 -9.36 0.59
N SER A 10 20.32 -9.87 1.66
CA SER A 10 19.44 -11.03 1.54
C SER A 10 18.21 -10.67 0.69
N ILE A 11 17.67 -11.65 -0.03
CA ILE A 11 16.44 -11.47 -0.82
C ILE A 11 15.29 -10.93 0.05
N GLY A 12 15.20 -11.39 1.31
CA GLY A 12 14.22 -10.89 2.27
C GLY A 12 14.34 -9.39 2.54
N ALA A 13 15.56 -8.89 2.77
CA ALA A 13 15.80 -7.45 3.01
C ALA A 13 15.45 -6.59 1.79
N VAL A 14 15.70 -7.11 0.57
CA VAL A 14 15.31 -6.44 -0.68
C VAL A 14 13.78 -6.37 -0.79
N LEU A 15 13.08 -7.48 -0.57
CA LEU A 15 11.62 -7.54 -0.66
C LEU A 15 10.94 -6.64 0.38
N ASP A 16 11.50 -6.57 1.59
CA ASP A 16 11.01 -5.69 2.65
C ASP A 16 11.23 -4.21 2.32
N SER A 17 12.39 -3.86 1.75
CA SER A 17 12.66 -2.50 1.26
C SER A 17 11.70 -2.11 0.13
N MET A 18 11.42 -3.03 -0.81
CA MET A 18 10.45 -2.80 -1.89
C MET A 18 9.03 -2.58 -1.34
N LYS A 19 8.63 -3.37 -0.34
CA LYS A 19 7.35 -3.22 0.36
C LYS A 19 7.24 -1.84 1.02
N HIS A 20 8.26 -1.44 1.77
CA HIS A 20 8.33 -0.14 2.42
C HIS A 20 8.20 0.99 1.38
N ASN A 21 9.03 0.96 0.34
CA ASN A 21 9.02 1.99 -0.71
C ASN A 21 7.67 2.07 -1.43
N ALA A 22 7.05 0.93 -1.73
CA ALA A 22 5.73 0.90 -2.37
C ALA A 22 4.65 1.49 -1.45
N LEU A 23 4.69 1.21 -0.15
CA LEU A 23 3.76 1.79 0.81
C LEU A 23 3.94 3.31 0.92
N GLN A 24 5.18 3.78 1.01
CA GLN A 24 5.48 5.22 1.04
C GLN A 24 5.02 5.93 -0.24
N ALA A 25 5.21 5.31 -1.41
CA ALA A 25 4.75 5.88 -2.69
C ALA A 25 3.22 6.06 -2.74
N VAL A 26 2.45 5.10 -2.20
CA VAL A 26 0.99 5.23 -2.08
C VAL A 26 0.63 6.40 -1.16
N LYS A 27 1.23 6.46 0.04
CA LYS A 27 0.97 7.54 1.00
C LYS A 27 1.28 8.91 0.41
N GLN A 28 2.45 9.04 -0.22
CA GLN A 28 2.89 10.27 -0.88
C GLN A 28 1.91 10.70 -1.97
N THR A 29 1.49 9.78 -2.84
CA THR A 29 0.56 10.09 -3.93
C THR A 29 -0.80 10.59 -3.38
N ILE A 30 -1.32 9.97 -2.33
CA ILE A 30 -2.58 10.40 -1.69
C ILE A 30 -2.41 11.79 -1.06
N GLN A 31 -1.29 12.03 -0.36
CA GLN A 31 -0.96 13.32 0.28
C GLN A 31 -0.80 14.45 -0.74
N GLU A 32 0.01 14.26 -1.78
CA GLU A 32 0.21 15.23 -2.87
C GLU A 32 -1.10 15.52 -3.61
N GLY A 33 -1.95 14.51 -3.69
CA GLY A 33 -3.28 14.59 -4.24
C GLY A 33 -4.32 15.31 -3.37
N GLN A 34 -3.99 15.64 -2.12
CA GLN A 34 -4.93 16.09 -1.09
C GLN A 34 -6.17 15.20 -0.96
N LEU A 35 -6.01 13.91 -1.24
CA LEU A 35 -7.10 12.95 -1.22
C LEU A 35 -7.35 12.48 0.21
N GLN A 36 -8.48 12.89 0.79
CA GLN A 36 -8.91 12.36 2.09
C GLN A 36 -9.38 10.89 1.98
N SER A 37 -9.99 10.55 0.85
CA SER A 37 -10.52 9.22 0.56
C SER A 37 -10.50 8.95 -0.94
N VAL A 38 -10.20 7.72 -1.31
CA VAL A 38 -10.10 7.23 -2.69
C VAL A 38 -10.94 5.96 -2.79
N PRO A 39 -12.11 6.00 -3.44
CA PRO A 39 -12.81 4.77 -3.79
C PRO A 39 -11.98 4.02 -4.85
N LEU A 40 -11.83 2.71 -4.64
CA LEU A 40 -11.11 1.84 -5.57
C LEU A 40 -12.11 0.88 -6.25
N GLY A 41 -11.87 0.60 -7.53
CA GLY A 41 -12.79 -0.13 -8.39
C GLY A 41 -12.97 -1.62 -8.10
N GLY A 42 -12.46 -2.15 -6.98
CA GLY A 42 -12.64 -3.56 -6.59
C GLY A 42 -11.77 -4.57 -7.34
N ASP A 43 -10.81 -4.14 -8.16
CA ASP A 43 -9.96 -5.06 -8.93
C ASP A 43 -8.68 -5.48 -8.20
N ILE A 44 -8.37 -4.81 -7.08
CA ILE A 44 -7.10 -5.01 -6.37
C ILE A 44 -7.33 -5.95 -5.20
N ARG A 45 -6.65 -7.10 -5.21
CA ARG A 45 -6.65 -8.03 -4.08
C ARG A 45 -5.50 -7.70 -3.13
N MET A 46 -5.85 -7.21 -1.95
CA MET A 46 -4.92 -6.91 -0.86
C MET A 46 -4.68 -8.15 -0.01
N GLY A 47 -3.45 -8.32 0.48
CA GLY A 47 -3.10 -9.30 1.51
C GLY A 47 -2.50 -8.64 2.74
N TRP A 48 -2.86 -9.12 3.93
CA TRP A 48 -2.30 -8.68 5.22
C TRP A 48 -2.29 -9.83 6.22
N THR A 49 -1.47 -9.74 7.25
CA THR A 49 -1.44 -10.64 8.40
C THR A 49 -2.34 -10.06 9.49
N ASP A 50 -3.34 -10.81 9.93
CA ASP A 50 -4.22 -10.39 11.04
C ASP A 50 -3.54 -10.55 12.41
N GLU A 51 -4.23 -10.14 13.47
CA GLU A 51 -3.73 -10.21 14.85
C GLU A 51 -3.46 -11.65 15.32
N ASP A 52 -4.12 -12.65 14.71
CA ASP A 52 -3.89 -14.07 14.97
C ASP A 52 -2.68 -14.63 14.18
N GLY A 53 -1.95 -13.77 13.47
CA GLY A 53 -0.82 -14.17 12.63
C GLY A 53 -1.24 -14.86 11.32
N ARG A 54 -2.52 -14.81 10.94
CA ARG A 54 -3.02 -15.46 9.73
C ARG A 54 -3.01 -14.50 8.56
N THR A 55 -2.46 -14.95 7.43
CA THR A 55 -2.54 -14.20 6.18
C THR A 55 -3.97 -14.20 5.66
N ARG A 56 -4.56 -13.01 5.58
CA ARG A 56 -5.85 -12.74 4.97
C ARG A 56 -5.67 -12.11 3.60
N SER A 57 -6.68 -12.28 2.76
CA SER A 57 -6.73 -11.59 1.48
C SER A 57 -8.16 -11.26 1.10
N ARG A 58 -8.37 -10.01 0.68
CA ARG A 58 -9.67 -9.46 0.28
C ARG A 58 -9.50 -8.43 -0.81
N THR A 59 -10.59 -8.19 -1.52
CA THR A 59 -10.69 -7.11 -2.50
C THR A 59 -10.68 -5.76 -1.78
N LEU A 60 -9.81 -4.86 -2.23
CA LEU A 60 -9.72 -3.50 -1.74
C LEU A 60 -10.77 -2.64 -2.46
N THR A 61 -11.64 -1.97 -1.70
CA THR A 61 -12.74 -1.14 -2.21
C THR A 61 -12.51 0.34 -1.96
N GLY A 62 -11.61 0.69 -1.05
CA GLY A 62 -11.30 2.08 -0.78
C GLY A 62 -10.06 2.26 0.07
N LEU A 63 -9.51 3.46 0.01
CA LEU A 63 -8.40 3.92 0.82
C LEU A 63 -8.74 5.28 1.40
N SER A 64 -8.35 5.49 2.65
CA SER A 64 -8.39 6.82 3.24
C SER A 64 -7.11 7.06 4.02
N PHE A 65 -6.81 8.33 4.24
CA PHE A 65 -5.56 8.72 4.86
C PHE A 65 -5.84 9.61 6.06
N ASP A 66 -5.35 9.16 7.22
CA ASP A 66 -5.57 9.80 8.51
C ASP A 66 -4.21 10.23 9.08
N GLY A 67 -3.80 11.45 8.71
CA GLY A 67 -2.52 12.05 9.07
C GLY A 67 -1.32 11.37 8.42
N GLU A 68 -0.91 10.22 8.96
CA GLU A 68 0.22 9.39 8.47
C GLU A 68 -0.16 7.92 8.25
N ARG A 69 -1.38 7.56 8.65
CA ARG A 69 -1.86 6.18 8.68
C ARG A 69 -2.74 5.93 7.47
N LEU A 70 -2.41 4.86 6.75
CA LEU A 70 -3.23 4.38 5.65
C LEU A 70 -4.36 3.54 6.24
N LYS A 71 -5.60 3.98 6.00
CA LYS A 71 -6.80 3.20 6.29
C LYS A 71 -7.25 2.52 5.01
N VAL A 72 -7.58 1.25 5.13
CA VAL A 72 -8.04 0.43 4.01
C VAL A 72 -9.47 -0.01 4.25
N GLN A 73 -10.25 -0.01 3.19
CA GLN A 73 -11.58 -0.60 3.17
C GLN A 73 -11.55 -1.76 2.20
N VAL A 74 -11.99 -2.93 2.67
CA VAL A 74 -12.04 -4.16 1.89
C VAL A 74 -13.46 -4.68 1.78
N ALA A 75 -13.73 -5.46 0.75
CA ALA A 75 -15.00 -6.16 0.58
C ALA A 75 -15.30 -7.03 1.80
N ASP A 76 -16.58 -7.07 2.18
CA ASP A 76 -17.12 -7.82 3.32
C ASP A 76 -16.70 -7.31 4.72
N HIS A 77 -15.97 -6.20 4.82
CA HIS A 77 -15.65 -5.55 6.09
C HIS A 77 -16.43 -4.23 6.24
N SER A 78 -17.17 -4.08 7.35
CA SER A 78 -18.12 -2.98 7.54
C SER A 78 -17.44 -1.63 7.76
N LEU A 79 -16.22 -1.62 8.31
CA LEU A 79 -15.50 -0.39 8.67
C LEU A 79 -14.07 -0.41 8.11
N PRO A 80 -13.54 0.74 7.65
CA PRO A 80 -12.12 0.86 7.32
C PRO A 80 -11.25 0.59 8.54
N PHE A 81 -10.11 -0.07 8.35
CA PHE A 81 -9.14 -0.33 9.41
C PHE A 81 -7.77 0.21 9.03
N ILE A 82 -6.94 0.49 10.04
CA ILE A 82 -5.57 0.99 9.84
C ILE A 82 -4.70 -0.18 9.39
N LEU A 83 -4.01 0.00 8.26
CA LEU A 83 -3.03 -0.94 7.79
C LEU A 83 -1.65 -0.58 8.32
N ASP A 84 -1.12 -1.43 9.19
CA ASP A 84 0.25 -1.33 9.67
C ASP A 84 1.22 -2.01 8.68
N GLU A 85 2.39 -1.43 8.50
CA GLU A 85 3.42 -2.00 7.62
C GLU A 85 3.93 -3.38 8.11
N GLN A 86 3.88 -3.63 9.43
CA GLN A 86 4.25 -4.92 10.00
C GLN A 86 3.23 -6.02 9.67
N GLN A 87 1.99 -5.63 9.36
CA GLN A 87 0.96 -6.57 8.91
C GLN A 87 1.12 -6.92 7.42
N LEU A 88 2.06 -6.32 6.70
CA LEU A 88 2.26 -6.57 5.29
C LEU A 88 3.22 -7.74 5.04
N PRO A 89 2.76 -8.83 4.40
CA PRO A 89 3.65 -9.92 4.01
C PRO A 89 4.73 -9.45 3.02
N CYS A 90 5.85 -10.17 3.03
CA CYS A 90 6.87 -10.06 1.99
C CYS A 90 6.21 -10.26 0.61
N GLY A 91 6.36 -9.31 -0.30
CA GLY A 91 5.68 -9.33 -1.61
C GLY A 91 4.49 -8.38 -1.75
N SER A 92 4.09 -7.69 -0.68
CA SER A 92 2.97 -6.72 -0.75
C SER A 92 3.22 -5.55 -1.70
N HIS A 93 4.48 -5.28 -2.07
CA HIS A 93 4.83 -4.27 -3.07
C HIS A 93 4.10 -4.47 -4.41
N ILE A 94 3.75 -5.70 -4.79
CA ILE A 94 3.05 -6.01 -6.05
C ILE A 94 1.67 -5.34 -6.08
N TRP A 95 0.85 -5.59 -5.05
CA TRP A 95 -0.50 -5.01 -5.00
C TRP A 95 -0.45 -3.54 -4.58
N LEU A 96 0.53 -3.11 -3.80
CA LEU A 96 0.73 -1.69 -3.46
C LEU A 96 1.04 -0.83 -4.70
N MET A 97 1.78 -1.35 -5.68
CA MET A 97 1.98 -0.66 -6.96
C MET A 97 0.66 -0.48 -7.72
N GLN A 98 -0.18 -1.53 -7.77
CA GLN A 98 -1.50 -1.43 -8.41
C GLN A 98 -2.40 -0.41 -7.71
N VAL A 99 -2.33 -0.36 -6.37
CA VAL A 99 -3.00 0.67 -5.58
C VAL A 99 -2.53 2.06 -5.97
N ASN A 100 -1.21 2.26 -6.04
CA ASN A 100 -0.63 3.54 -6.38
C ASN A 100 -1.11 4.01 -7.77
N ASP A 101 -1.15 3.12 -8.74
CA ASP A 101 -1.64 3.42 -10.09
C ASP A 101 -3.14 3.78 -10.08
N ALA A 102 -3.96 3.05 -9.30
CA ALA A 102 -5.37 3.37 -9.17
C ALA A 102 -5.62 4.73 -8.50
N VAL A 103 -4.83 5.09 -7.49
CA VAL A 103 -4.87 6.43 -6.85
C VAL A 103 -4.47 7.50 -7.87
N ARG A 104 -3.36 7.31 -8.60
CA ARG A 104 -2.89 8.24 -9.63
C ARG A 104 -3.92 8.45 -10.73
N ASN A 105 -4.56 7.38 -11.19
CA ASN A 105 -5.62 7.46 -12.19
C ASN A 105 -6.84 8.24 -11.65
N THR A 106 -7.20 8.02 -10.40
CA THR A 106 -8.29 8.78 -9.75
C THR A 106 -7.95 10.26 -9.66
N LEU A 107 -6.70 10.60 -9.29
CA LEU A 107 -6.21 11.98 -9.28
C LEU A 107 -6.23 12.63 -10.66
N ALA A 108 -5.76 11.91 -11.67
CA ALA A 108 -5.75 12.41 -13.04
C ALA A 108 -7.17 12.73 -13.51
N ARG A 109 -8.14 11.85 -13.20
CA ARG A 109 -9.56 12.09 -13.50
C ARG A 109 -10.11 13.31 -12.76
N GLN A 110 -9.85 13.45 -11.47
CA GLN A 110 -10.31 14.61 -10.69
C GLN A 110 -9.78 15.93 -11.27
N LYS A 111 -8.50 15.98 -11.66
CA LYS A 111 -7.89 17.16 -12.29
C LYS A 111 -8.46 17.48 -13.67
N GLN A 112 -8.96 16.50 -14.40
CA GLN A 112 -9.60 16.70 -15.71
C GLN A 112 -11.05 17.20 -15.58
N THR A 113 -11.70 16.92 -14.45
CA THR A 113 -13.09 17.34 -14.18
C THR A 113 -13.21 18.65 -13.41
N ALA A 114 -12.10 19.22 -12.93
CA ALA A 114 -12.03 20.50 -12.22
C ALA A 114 -11.64 21.64 -13.18
#